data_AF-A0AAV8X4A5-F1
#
_entry.id   AF-A0AAV8X4A5-F1
#
_cell.length_a   1.000
_cell.length_b   1.000
_cell.length_c   1.000
_cell.angle_alpha   90.00
_cell.angle_beta   90.00
_cell.angle_gamma   90.00
#
_symmetry.space_group_name_H-M   'P 1'
#
loop_
_entity.id
_entity.type
_entity.pdbx_description
1 polymer ?
#
loop_
_entity_poly.entity_id
_entity_poly.type
_entity_poly.pdbx_seq_one_letter_code
_entity_poly.pdbx_strand_id
1 'polypeptide(L)'
;MNHTPQERGIIVSMFLRNNRSVILAQREFRGRFRGRLAPTGQTLLRLAARLEETGSTRDSSRSGRPRSSRSVENIAAVAADLEEDPQTSTRRRATQLGISRRSLQRILVTDLNMFPYKVQTTQPRKSNQGT
;
A
#
# COMPACT_ATOMS: atom_id res chain seq x y z
N MET A 1 -16.08 16.24 4.47
CA MET A 1 -16.89 15.83 3.30
C MET A 1 -16.05 14.93 2.41
N ASN A 2 -16.56 13.75 2.06
CA ASN A 2 -15.84 12.78 1.24
C ASN A 2 -16.32 12.92 -0.21
N HIS A 3 -15.58 13.67 -1.02
CA HIS A 3 -15.79 13.72 -2.48
C HIS A 3 -14.99 12.62 -3.16
N THR A 4 -15.59 11.94 -4.13
CA THR A 4 -14.87 10.98 -4.97
C THR A 4 -13.78 11.68 -5.79
N PRO A 5 -12.71 11.00 -6.23
CA PRO A 5 -11.67 11.63 -7.05
C PRO A 5 -12.22 12.33 -8.31
N GLN A 6 -13.24 11.74 -8.92
CA GLN A 6 -13.93 12.29 -10.09
C GLN A 6 -14.72 13.55 -9.72
N GLU A 7 -15.48 13.52 -8.63
CA GLU A 7 -16.19 14.70 -8.11
C GLU A 7 -15.23 15.84 -7.81
N ARG A 8 -14.05 15.56 -7.22
CA ARG A 8 -13.03 16.59 -6.93
C ARG A 8 -12.52 17.25 -8.21
N GLY A 9 -12.33 16.49 -9.29
CA GLY A 9 -11.94 17.05 -10.59
C GLY A 9 -13.00 18.03 -11.13
N ILE A 10 -14.27 17.64 -11.07
CA ILE A 10 -15.39 18.51 -11.48
C ILE A 10 -15.47 19.76 -10.61
N ILE A 11 -15.34 19.60 -9.29
CA ILE A 11 -15.36 20.70 -8.32
C ILE A 11 -14.25 21.73 -8.60
N VAL A 12 -13.02 21.26 -8.84
CA VAL A 12 -11.89 22.17 -9.15
C VAL A 12 -12.11 22.85 -10.50
N SER A 13 -12.63 22.14 -11.50
CA SER A 13 -12.97 22.74 -12.80
C SER A 13 -13.99 23.88 -12.66
N MET A 14 -15.06 23.69 -11.88
CA MET A 14 -16.03 24.75 -11.56
C MET A 14 -15.36 25.93 -10.87
N PHE A 15 -14.50 25.66 -9.88
CA PHE A 15 -13.81 26.70 -9.13
C PHE A 15 -12.88 27.55 -10.02
N LEU A 16 -12.09 26.92 -10.87
CA LEU A 16 -11.18 27.61 -11.78
C LEU A 16 -11.94 28.40 -12.86
N ARG A 17 -13.01 27.83 -13.43
CA ARG A 17 -13.85 28.51 -14.42
C ARG A 17 -14.54 29.77 -13.87
N ASN A 18 -14.92 29.75 -12.59
CA ASN A 18 -15.57 30.87 -11.91
C ASN A 18 -14.55 31.88 -11.32
N ASN A 19 -13.40 32.08 -11.96
CA ASN A 19 -12.34 32.99 -11.51
C ASN A 19 -11.93 32.79 -10.04
N ARG A 20 -11.90 31.54 -9.56
CA ARG A 20 -11.59 31.18 -8.16
C ARG A 20 -12.57 31.78 -7.14
N SER A 21 -13.79 32.11 -7.54
CA SER A 21 -14.84 32.56 -6.63
C SER A 21 -15.50 31.38 -5.91
N VAL A 22 -15.36 31.33 -4.58
CA VAL A 22 -15.97 30.29 -3.72
C VAL A 22 -17.49 30.30 -3.84
N ILE A 23 -18.10 31.49 -3.83
CA ILE A 23 -19.57 31.63 -3.83
C ILE A 23 -20.16 31.12 -5.14
N LEU A 24 -19.57 31.51 -6.28
CA LEU A 24 -20.04 31.07 -7.59
C LEU A 24 -19.85 29.57 -7.79
N ALA A 25 -18.69 29.03 -7.38
CA ALA A 25 -18.41 27.60 -7.46
C ALA A 25 -19.37 26.77 -6.59
N GLN A 26 -19.69 27.22 -5.37
CA GLN A 26 -20.68 26.56 -4.52
C GLN A 26 -22.09 26.64 -5.10
N ARG A 27 -22.47 27.78 -5.69
CA ARG A 27 -23.76 27.94 -6.35
C ARG A 27 -23.90 26.98 -7.53
N GLU A 28 -22.89 26.90 -8.39
CA GLU A 28 -22.85 25.96 -9.52
C GLU A 28 -22.89 24.50 -9.02
N PHE A 29 -22.13 24.18 -7.97
CA PHE A 29 -22.11 22.85 -7.36
C PHE A 29 -23.50 22.43 -6.87
N ARG A 30 -24.23 23.31 -6.15
CA ARG A 30 -25.59 23.02 -5.66
C ARG A 30 -26.57 22.78 -6.81
N GLY A 31 -26.38 23.45 -7.94
CA GLY A 31 -27.18 23.23 -9.14
C GLY A 31 -26.95 21.85 -9.78
N ARG A 32 -25.67 21.45 -9.90
CA ARG A 32 -25.29 20.17 -10.53
C ARG A 32 -25.45 18.96 -9.62
N PHE A 33 -25.12 19.09 -8.35
CA PHE A 33 -25.15 18.01 -7.35
C PHE A 33 -26.26 18.28 -6.33
N ARG A 34 -27.51 18.03 -6.73
CA ARG A 34 -28.68 18.20 -5.84
C ARG A 34 -28.61 17.24 -4.64
N GLY A 35 -29.01 17.71 -3.47
CA GLY A 35 -29.01 16.92 -2.23
C GLY A 35 -27.62 16.67 -1.62
N ARG A 36 -26.54 17.17 -2.22
CA ARG A 36 -25.18 17.12 -1.65
C ARG A 36 -24.85 18.45 -0.98
N LEU A 37 -24.15 18.37 0.15
CA LEU A 37 -23.59 19.55 0.79
C LEU A 37 -22.45 20.12 -0.07
N ALA A 38 -22.47 21.43 -0.28
CA ALA A 38 -21.45 22.11 -1.06
C ALA A 38 -20.08 22.07 -0.34
N PRO A 39 -18.98 21.87 -1.08
CA PRO A 39 -17.64 21.92 -0.50
C PRO A 39 -17.37 23.28 0.14
N THR A 40 -16.68 23.27 1.29
CA THR A 40 -16.26 24.51 1.96
C THR A 40 -15.23 25.26 1.11
N GLY A 41 -15.11 26.58 1.30
CA GLY A 41 -14.11 27.40 0.61
C GLY A 41 -12.69 26.85 0.77
N GLN A 42 -12.33 26.42 1.99
CA GLN A 42 -11.04 25.78 2.27
C GLN A 42 -10.82 24.50 1.46
N THR A 43 -11.88 23.71 1.23
CA THR A 43 -11.80 22.49 0.42
C THR A 43 -11.52 22.82 -1.04
N LEU A 44 -12.18 23.85 -1.59
CA LEU A 44 -11.94 24.32 -2.95
C LEU A 44 -10.50 24.80 -3.15
N LEU A 45 -10.03 25.66 -2.24
CA LEU A 45 -8.66 26.16 -2.27
C LEU A 45 -7.63 25.04 -2.17
N ARG A 46 -7.81 24.11 -1.22
CA ARG A 46 -6.91 22.97 -1.06
C ARG A 46 -6.86 22.07 -2.29
N LEU A 47 -8.01 21.82 -2.93
CA LEU A 47 -8.05 20.98 -4.13
C LEU A 47 -7.41 21.69 -5.33
N ALA A 48 -7.60 23.01 -5.48
CA ALA A 48 -6.96 23.80 -6.52
C ALA A 48 -5.43 23.86 -6.32
N ALA A 49 -4.96 24.16 -5.11
CA ALA A 49 -3.53 24.18 -4.79
C ALA A 49 -2.88 22.81 -5.04
N ARG A 50 -3.52 21.71 -4.60
CA ARG A 50 -3.02 20.36 -4.86
C ARG A 50 -2.93 20.04 -6.36
N LEU A 51 -3.91 20.50 -7.15
CA LEU A 51 -3.89 20.35 -8.60
C LEU A 51 -2.71 21.12 -9.21
N GLU A 52 -2.44 22.35 -8.77
CA GLU A 52 -1.31 23.16 -9.26
C GLU A 52 0.05 22.55 -8.87
N GLU A 53 0.16 22.00 -7.66
CA GLU A 53 1.41 21.44 -7.13
C GLU A 53 1.76 20.08 -7.74
N THR A 54 0.79 19.17 -7.82
CA THR A 54 1.01 17.75 -8.17
C THR A 54 0.35 17.33 -9.48
N GLY A 55 -0.46 18.20 -10.11
CA GLY A 55 -1.24 17.86 -11.30
C GLY A 55 -2.42 16.91 -11.04
N SER A 56 -2.74 16.62 -9.77
CA SER A 56 -3.74 15.60 -9.41
C SER A 56 -4.53 16.01 -8.18
N THR A 57 -5.84 15.76 -8.19
CA THR A 57 -6.73 15.95 -7.02
C THR A 57 -6.90 14.69 -6.18
N ARG A 58 -6.20 13.59 -6.56
CA ARG A 58 -6.24 12.32 -5.84
C ARG A 58 -5.58 12.48 -4.46
N ASP A 59 -5.95 11.58 -3.56
CA ASP A 59 -5.26 11.49 -2.29
C ASP A 59 -3.87 10.91 -2.51
N SER A 60 -2.88 11.49 -1.83
CA SER A 60 -1.54 10.94 -1.79
C SER A 60 -1.58 9.57 -1.14
N SER A 61 -0.71 8.68 -1.59
CA SER A 61 -0.50 7.39 -0.95
C SER A 61 -0.21 7.63 0.53
N ARG A 62 -0.98 6.98 1.40
CA ARG A 62 -0.74 7.06 2.85
C ARG A 62 0.57 6.35 3.13
N SER A 63 1.51 7.03 3.79
CA SER A 63 2.81 6.46 4.19
C SER A 63 2.65 5.25 5.13
N GLY A 64 1.51 5.14 5.82
CA GLY A 64 1.23 4.06 6.76
C GLY A 64 2.13 4.14 8.01
N ARG A 65 2.07 3.11 8.86
CA ARG A 65 2.97 3.02 10.02
C ARG A 65 4.37 2.62 9.54
N PRO A 66 5.44 3.32 9.95
CA PRO A 66 6.81 2.95 9.58
C PRO A 66 7.13 1.52 10.05
N ARG A 67 7.79 0.75 9.18
CA ARG A 67 8.13 -0.66 9.42
C ARG A 67 9.53 -0.74 10.01
N SER A 68 9.66 -0.59 11.33
CA SER A 68 10.98 -0.61 12.01
C SER A 68 11.72 -1.94 11.87
N SER A 69 10.99 -3.07 11.94
CA SER A 69 11.63 -4.39 11.91
C SER A 69 11.99 -4.90 10.53
N ARG A 70 11.41 -4.33 9.46
CA ARG A 70 11.68 -4.67 8.05
C ARG A 70 12.36 -3.50 7.34
N SER A 71 13.36 -2.91 8.00
CA SER A 71 14.24 -1.93 7.39
C SER A 71 15.03 -2.56 6.24
N VAL A 72 15.50 -1.74 5.31
CA VAL A 72 16.35 -2.19 4.20
C VAL A 72 17.59 -2.89 4.72
N GLU A 73 18.17 -2.37 5.80
CA GLU A 73 19.32 -2.96 6.50
C GLU A 73 19.02 -4.37 7.04
N ASN A 74 17.91 -4.57 7.75
CA ASN A 74 17.55 -5.88 8.28
C ASN A 74 17.28 -6.90 7.17
N ILE A 75 16.70 -6.46 6.05
CA ILE A 75 16.45 -7.33 4.89
C ILE A 75 17.79 -7.76 4.27
N ALA A 76 18.72 -6.81 4.09
CA ALA A 76 20.04 -7.09 3.55
C ALA A 76 20.85 -8.03 4.48
N ALA A 77 20.81 -7.81 5.80
CA ALA A 77 21.50 -8.65 6.77
C ALA A 77 20.96 -10.09 6.76
N VAL A 78 19.63 -10.27 6.69
CA VAL A 78 19.02 -11.60 6.59
C VAL A 78 19.39 -12.27 5.26
N ALA A 79 19.42 -11.53 4.16
CA ALA A 79 19.81 -12.07 2.84
C ALA A 79 21.27 -12.54 2.82
N ALA A 80 22.20 -11.73 3.34
CA ALA A 80 23.62 -12.09 3.42
C ALA A 80 23.85 -13.36 4.28
N ASP A 81 23.22 -13.43 5.45
CA ASP A 81 23.33 -14.60 6.34
C ASP A 81 22.69 -15.85 5.72
N LEU A 82 21.74 -15.71 4.77
CA LEU A 82 21.15 -16.86 4.05
C LEU A 82 22.09 -17.41 2.98
N GLU A 83 22.84 -16.53 2.34
CA GLU A 83 23.86 -16.90 1.35
C GLU A 83 25.06 -17.57 2.03
N GLU A 84 25.46 -17.09 3.21
CA GLU A 84 26.54 -17.68 4.00
C GLU A 84 26.16 -19.06 4.56
N ASP A 85 25.05 -19.14 5.31
CA ASP A 85 24.65 -20.35 6.03
C ASP A 85 23.16 -20.70 5.82
N PRO A 86 22.80 -21.38 4.71
CA PRO A 86 21.40 -21.68 4.39
C PRO A 86 20.75 -22.68 5.37
N GLN A 87 21.53 -23.52 6.05
CA GLN A 87 21.01 -24.54 6.98
C GLN A 87 20.67 -23.99 8.37
N THR A 88 21.07 -22.75 8.68
CA THR A 88 20.84 -22.15 10.00
C THR A 88 19.35 -21.94 10.26
N SER A 89 18.86 -22.57 11.33
CA SER A 89 17.45 -22.47 11.74
C SER A 89 17.03 -21.00 11.97
N THR A 90 15.77 -20.69 11.64
CA THR A 90 15.18 -19.35 11.83
C THR A 90 15.27 -18.85 13.26
N ARG A 91 15.26 -19.75 14.26
CA ARG A 91 15.42 -19.39 15.67
C ARG A 91 16.83 -18.89 15.97
N ARG A 92 17.87 -19.60 15.53
CA ARG A 92 19.27 -19.18 15.77
C ARG A 92 19.57 -17.87 15.05
N ARG A 93 19.14 -17.78 13.79
CA ARG A 93 19.28 -16.58 12.95
C ARG A 93 18.66 -15.33 13.58
N ALA A 94 17.45 -15.47 14.13
CA ALA A 94 16.78 -14.38 14.83
C ALA A 94 17.59 -13.87 16.03
N THR A 95 18.23 -14.78 16.79
CA THR A 95 19.09 -14.41 17.91
C THR A 95 20.38 -13.74 17.45
N GLN A 96 21.03 -14.25 16.39
CA GLN A 96 22.26 -13.67 15.83
C GLN A 96 22.05 -12.25 15.31
N LEU A 97 20.96 -12.03 14.57
CA LEU A 97 20.65 -10.73 13.96
C LEU A 97 19.93 -9.76 14.92
N GLY A 98 19.59 -10.19 16.14
CA GLY A 98 18.83 -9.36 17.10
C GLY A 98 17.40 -9.02 16.67
N ILE A 99 16.83 -9.78 15.71
CA ILE A 99 15.49 -9.53 15.16
C ILE A 99 14.50 -10.53 15.78
N SER A 100 13.29 -10.08 16.13
CA SER A 100 12.23 -11.00 16.56
C SER A 100 11.94 -12.09 15.51
N ARG A 101 11.77 -13.35 15.95
CA ARG A 101 11.46 -14.49 15.06
C ARG A 101 10.31 -14.21 14.08
N ARG A 102 9.25 -13.53 14.54
CA ARG A 102 8.09 -13.18 13.71
C ARG A 102 8.43 -12.16 12.61
N SER A 103 9.33 -11.21 12.89
CA SER A 103 9.77 -10.25 11.87
C SER A 103 10.70 -10.93 10.86
N LEU A 104 11.61 -11.78 11.33
CA LEU A 104 12.47 -12.58 10.45
C LEU A 104 11.64 -13.46 9.51
N GLN A 105 10.62 -14.17 10.01
CA GLN A 105 9.72 -14.97 9.17
C GLN A 105 8.96 -14.12 8.13
N ARG A 106 8.59 -12.88 8.48
CA ARG A 106 7.97 -11.95 7.51
C ARG A 106 8.95 -11.52 6.43
N ILE A 107 10.20 -11.24 6.78
CA ILE A 107 11.27 -10.89 5.83
C ILE A 107 11.46 -12.05 4.85
N LEU A 108 11.63 -13.27 5.36
CA LEU A 108 11.79 -14.48 4.53
C LEU A 108 10.65 -14.64 3.52
N VAL A 109 9.40 -14.58 3.97
CA VAL A 109 8.24 -14.86 3.10
C VAL A 109 7.86 -13.69 2.20
N THR A 110 7.86 -12.46 2.73
CA THR A 110 7.28 -11.28 2.06
C THR A 110 8.30 -10.54 1.21
N ASP A 111 9.53 -10.43 1.71
CA ASP A 111 10.56 -9.56 1.12
C ASP A 111 11.59 -10.39 0.34
N LEU A 112 11.89 -11.63 0.77
CA LEU A 112 12.80 -12.56 0.09
C LEU A 112 12.08 -13.70 -0.67
N ASN A 113 10.74 -13.72 -0.64
CA ASN A 113 9.91 -14.71 -1.33
C ASN A 113 10.29 -16.19 -1.07
N MET A 114 10.85 -16.48 0.11
CA MET A 114 11.18 -17.84 0.54
C MET A 114 9.99 -18.50 1.22
N PHE A 115 9.43 -19.51 0.56
CA PHE A 115 8.33 -20.33 1.08
C PHE A 115 8.85 -21.69 1.56
N PRO A 116 8.20 -22.32 2.55
CA PRO A 116 8.52 -23.69 2.93
C PRO A 116 8.44 -24.64 1.72
N TYR A 117 9.43 -25.52 1.60
CA TYR A 117 9.44 -26.53 0.55
C TYR A 117 8.28 -27.52 0.76
N LYS A 118 7.47 -27.74 -0.28
CA LYS A 118 6.37 -28.70 -0.25
C LYS A 118 6.89 -30.09 -0.65
N VAL A 119 7.03 -30.97 0.33
CA VAL A 119 7.43 -32.36 0.07
C VAL A 119 6.28 -33.09 -0.64
N GLN A 120 6.54 -33.66 -1.81
CA GLN A 120 5.57 -34.46 -2.55
C GLN A 120 5.81 -35.94 -2.26
N THR A 121 4.90 -36.55 -1.51
CA THR A 121 4.98 -37.99 -1.21
C THR A 121 4.45 -38.79 -2.39
N THR A 122 5.34 -39.37 -3.18
CA THR A 122 4.98 -40.33 -4.22
C THR A 122 4.82 -41.71 -3.60
N GLN A 123 3.58 -42.19 -3.44
CA GLN A 123 3.34 -43.59 -3.08
C GLN A 123 3.63 -44.50 -4.29
N PRO A 124 4.42 -45.57 -4.15
CA PRO A 124 4.56 -46.56 -5.20
C PRO A 124 3.22 -47.28 -5.39
N ARG A 125 2.69 -47.20 -6.61
CA ARG A 125 1.44 -47.86 -7.01
C ARG A 125 1.71 -49.37 -7.08
N LYS A 126 1.15 -50.15 -6.16
CA LYS A 126 1.26 -51.61 -6.19
C LYS A 126 0.61 -52.13 -7.48
N SER A 127 1.38 -52.84 -8.30
CA SER A 127 0.84 -53.58 -9.44
C SER A 127 0.10 -54.81 -8.92
N ASN A 128 -1.21 -54.89 -9.15
CA ASN A 128 -1.97 -56.12 -8.91
C ASN A 128 -1.58 -57.12 -10.00
N GLN A 129 -0.73 -58.10 -9.67
CA GLN A 129 -0.53 -59.29 -10.50
C GLN A 129 -1.72 -60.21 -10.22
N GLY A 130 -2.65 -60.29 -11.17
CA GLY A 130 -3.79 -61.18 -11.14
C GLY A 130 -3.41 -62.59 -11.61
N THR A 131 -3.94 -63.57 -10.91
CA THR A 131 -3.93 -65.02 -11.18
C THR A 131 -4.47 -65.38 -12.56
#